data_AF-A0A1G0WH85-F1
#
_entry.id   AF-A0A1G0WH85-F1
#
_cell.length_a   1.000
_cell.length_b   1.000
_cell.length_c   1.000
_cell.angle_alpha   90.00
_cell.angle_beta   90.00
_cell.angle_gamma   90.00
#
_symmetry.space_group_name_H-M   'P 1'
#
loop_
_entity.id
_entity.type
_entity.pdbx_description
1 polymer ?
#
loop_
_entity_poly.entity_id
_entity_poly.type
_entity_poly.pdbx_seq_one_letter_code
_entity_poly.pdbx_strand_id
1 'polypeptide(L)'
;MRKVKLLSAILATLIGLSIGAFAQDKHNDPNQIKGTQTLCPVMNEPIDKDLYVDYEGKRIYVCCYGCLDTVKEDPAKYIKQLESKGVILEKVPDANAKDQAAAPTVSAQDNSAAHQH
;
A
#
# COMPACT_ATOMS: atom_id res chain seq x y z
N MET A 1 7.33 71.76 25.53
CA MET A 1 7.19 70.53 26.35
C MET A 1 6.04 69.71 25.73
N ARG A 2 6.21 69.02 24.59
CA ARG A 2 6.93 67.75 24.35
C ARG A 2 6.77 66.78 25.51
N LYS A 3 6.09 65.65 25.24
CA LYS A 3 5.97 64.38 25.98
C LYS A 3 4.50 64.08 26.32
N VAL A 4 4.08 62.85 26.08
CA VAL A 4 2.78 62.24 26.43
C VAL A 4 1.59 62.43 25.46
N LYS A 5 1.82 62.33 24.14
CA LYS A 5 0.76 61.99 23.16
C LYS A 5 1.21 60.91 22.15
N LEU A 6 2.05 59.97 22.62
CA LEU A 6 2.62 58.88 21.81
C LEU A 6 2.58 57.51 22.50
N LEU A 7 1.88 57.36 23.63
CA LEU A 7 1.82 56.09 24.37
C LEU A 7 0.52 55.29 24.19
N SER A 8 -0.49 55.82 23.48
CA SER A 8 -1.75 55.09 23.26
C SER A 8 -1.79 54.26 21.97
N ALA A 9 -0.75 54.31 21.13
CA ALA A 9 -0.72 53.63 19.83
C ALA A 9 0.15 52.37 19.80
N ILE A 10 0.52 51.81 20.96
CA ILE A 10 1.32 50.56 21.05
C ILE A 10 0.49 49.39 21.61
N LEU A 11 -0.73 49.63 22.10
CA LEU A 11 -1.59 48.55 22.64
C LEU A 11 -2.41 47.81 21.56
N ALA A 12 -2.45 48.31 20.32
CA ALA A 12 -3.19 47.67 19.21
C ALA A 12 -2.29 46.83 18.27
N THR A 13 -0.98 46.73 18.53
CA THR A 13 -0.03 45.96 17.69
C THR A 13 0.48 44.66 18.35
N LEU A 14 -0.10 44.25 19.49
CA LEU A 14 0.31 43.02 20.21
C LEU A 14 -0.68 41.84 20.08
N ILE A 15 -1.74 41.93 19.27
CA ILE A 15 -2.77 40.86 19.18
C ILE A 15 -3.01 40.37 17.73
N GLY A 16 -2.04 40.52 16.82
CA GLY A 16 -2.29 40.23 15.41
C GLY A 16 -1.09 39.83 14.57
N LEU A 17 -0.28 38.84 14.98
CA LEU A 17 0.58 38.09 14.04
C LEU A 17 1.14 36.77 14.62
N SER A 18 0.29 35.82 15.01
CA SER A 18 0.74 34.43 15.29
C SER A 18 -0.28 33.37 14.90
N ILE A 19 -0.91 33.50 13.74
CA ILE A 19 -1.63 32.37 13.14
C ILE A 19 -0.67 31.69 12.16
N GLY A 20 -0.30 30.44 12.48
CA GLY A 20 0.05 29.44 11.47
C GLY A 20 1.49 28.94 11.46
N ALA A 21 1.86 28.11 12.43
CA ALA A 21 2.82 27.02 12.20
C ALA A 21 2.61 25.88 13.22
N PHE A 22 1.39 25.34 13.31
CA PHE A 22 1.25 23.95 13.74
C PHE A 22 1.64 23.08 12.55
N ALA A 23 2.94 22.91 12.33
CA ALA A 23 3.42 21.77 11.58
C ALA A 23 3.02 20.53 12.41
N GLN A 24 2.08 19.77 11.87
CA GLN A 24 1.73 18.46 12.38
C GLN A 24 2.90 17.52 12.10
N ASP A 25 3.77 17.30 13.08
CA ASP A 25 4.77 16.24 13.00
C ASP A 25 4.09 14.92 13.36
N LYS A 26 3.19 14.48 12.48
CA LYS A 26 2.54 13.17 12.53
C LYS A 26 3.54 12.07 12.14
N HIS A 27 4.64 11.88 12.87
CA HIS A 27 5.49 10.69 12.65
C HIS A 27 6.05 10.16 13.97
N ASN A 28 5.15 9.64 14.81
CA ASN A 28 5.45 8.45 15.58
C ASN A 28 4.75 7.29 14.88
N ASP A 29 5.52 6.45 14.19
CA ASP A 29 5.33 5.00 14.28
C ASP A 29 6.63 4.29 13.80
N PRO A 30 7.46 3.75 14.70
CA PRO A 30 8.65 2.97 14.35
C PRO A 30 8.34 1.56 13.81
N ASN A 31 7.08 1.25 13.47
CA ASN A 31 6.62 -0.02 12.95
C ASN A 31 5.68 0.18 11.73
N GLN A 32 6.10 1.01 10.78
CA GLN A 32 5.46 1.06 9.47
C GLN A 32 6.06 -0.01 8.56
N ILE A 33 5.64 -1.27 8.69
CA ILE A 33 5.63 -2.16 7.51
C ILE A 33 4.46 -1.69 6.62
N LYS A 34 4.51 -0.45 6.13
CA LYS A 34 3.72 0.00 4.97
C LYS A 34 4.42 -0.53 3.73
N GLY A 35 4.43 -1.86 3.61
CA GLY A 35 5.14 -2.57 2.57
C GLY A 35 4.15 -3.37 1.74
N THR A 36 4.41 -3.41 0.43
CA THR A 36 3.87 -4.43 -0.45
C THR A 36 4.09 -5.81 0.17
N GLN A 37 3.19 -6.74 -0.09
CA GLN A 37 3.35 -8.12 0.34
C GLN A 37 4.72 -8.69 -0.08
N THR A 38 5.46 -9.25 0.87
CA THR A 38 6.75 -9.92 0.62
C THR A 38 6.73 -11.40 0.99
N LEU A 39 5.77 -11.82 1.83
CA LEU A 39 5.64 -13.20 2.30
C LEU A 39 4.30 -13.81 1.89
N CYS A 40 4.33 -15.10 1.57
CA CYS A 40 3.17 -15.91 1.27
C CYS A 40 2.28 -16.06 2.52
N PRO A 41 0.97 -15.81 2.45
CA PRO A 41 0.10 -15.87 3.62
C PRO A 41 -0.16 -17.30 4.11
N VAL A 42 0.11 -18.30 3.26
CA VAL A 42 -0.06 -19.73 3.55
C VAL A 42 1.15 -20.27 4.33
N MET A 43 2.37 -20.07 3.80
CA MET A 43 3.59 -20.70 4.32
C MET A 43 4.60 -19.70 4.95
N ASN A 44 4.37 -18.39 4.85
CA ASN A 44 5.30 -17.32 5.25
C ASN A 44 6.68 -17.39 4.58
N GLU A 45 6.75 -17.97 3.38
CA GLU A 45 7.94 -17.96 2.52
C GLU A 45 7.93 -16.74 1.58
N PRO A 46 9.08 -16.37 0.97
CA PRO A 46 9.12 -15.30 -0.03
C PRO A 46 8.11 -15.52 -1.16
N ILE A 47 7.39 -14.47 -1.53
CA ILE A 47 6.43 -14.54 -2.64
C ILE A 47 7.12 -14.63 -4.00
N ASP A 48 6.40 -15.18 -4.96
CA ASP A 48 6.64 -14.98 -6.38
C ASP A 48 5.64 -13.95 -6.92
N LYS A 49 6.13 -12.93 -7.62
CA LYS A 49 5.27 -11.88 -8.20
C LYS A 49 4.54 -12.34 -9.46
N ASP A 50 4.97 -13.44 -10.06
CA ASP A 50 4.27 -14.08 -11.18
C ASP A 50 3.10 -14.96 -10.69
N LEU A 51 3.06 -15.28 -9.39
CA LEU A 51 2.02 -16.13 -8.80
C LEU A 51 1.11 -15.32 -7.87
N TYR A 52 -0.11 -15.05 -8.35
CA TYR A 52 -1.07 -14.26 -7.61
C TYR A 52 -2.52 -14.70 -7.80
N VAL A 53 -3.36 -14.31 -6.85
CA VAL A 53 -4.82 -14.43 -6.88
C VAL A 53 -5.41 -13.04 -6.71
N ASP A 54 -6.22 -12.63 -7.67
CA ASP A 54 -6.95 -11.37 -7.62
C ASP A 54 -8.35 -11.61 -7.04
N TYR A 55 -8.72 -10.84 -6.02
CA TYR A 55 -10.02 -10.93 -5.36
C TYR A 55 -10.47 -9.56 -4.86
N GLU A 56 -11.70 -9.15 -5.19
CA GLU A 56 -12.28 -7.85 -4.79
C GLU A 56 -11.38 -6.62 -5.08
N GLY A 57 -10.65 -6.66 -6.19
CA GLY A 57 -9.74 -5.58 -6.59
C GLY A 57 -8.41 -5.53 -5.83
N LYS A 58 -8.12 -6.54 -5.00
CA LYS A 58 -6.86 -6.74 -4.28
C LYS A 58 -6.12 -7.95 -4.85
N ARG A 59 -4.81 -7.83 -4.99
CA ARG A 59 -3.91 -8.90 -5.45
C ARG A 59 -3.21 -9.55 -4.26
N ILE A 60 -3.30 -10.87 -4.17
CA ILE A 60 -2.64 -11.70 -3.15
C ILE A 60 -1.55 -12.52 -3.83
N TYR A 61 -0.29 -12.29 -3.48
CA TYR A 61 0.83 -13.06 -4.01
C TYR A 61 1.05 -14.36 -3.22
N VAL A 62 1.60 -15.38 -3.86
CA VAL A 62 1.94 -16.66 -3.22
C VAL A 62 3.35 -17.11 -3.60
N CYS A 63 3.93 -18.03 -2.83
CA CYS A 63 5.27 -18.55 -3.09
C CYS A 63 5.31 -19.70 -4.11
N CYS A 64 4.19 -20.39 -4.36
CA CYS A 64 4.15 -21.57 -5.24
C CYS A 64 2.75 -21.86 -5.77
N TYR A 65 2.66 -22.68 -6.82
CA TYR A 65 1.39 -23.10 -7.43
C TYR A 65 0.44 -23.79 -6.46
N GLY A 66 0.96 -24.60 -5.53
CA GLY A 66 0.14 -25.26 -4.53
C GLY A 66 -0.60 -24.30 -3.60
N CYS A 67 -0.02 -23.11 -3.36
CA CYS A 67 -0.66 -22.07 -2.55
C CYS A 67 -1.78 -21.33 -3.30
N LEU A 68 -1.83 -21.38 -4.64
CA LEU A 68 -2.88 -20.69 -5.40
C LEU A 68 -4.26 -21.24 -5.07
N ASP A 69 -4.41 -22.56 -5.07
CA ASP A 69 -5.72 -23.18 -4.84
C ASP A 69 -6.16 -23.02 -3.39
N THR A 70 -5.22 -23.11 -2.43
CA THR A 70 -5.49 -22.79 -1.02
C THR A 70 -5.97 -21.36 -0.83
N VAL A 71 -5.37 -20.38 -1.52
CA VAL A 71 -5.81 -18.98 -1.43
C VAL A 71 -7.15 -18.76 -2.16
N LYS A 72 -7.42 -19.47 -3.25
CA LYS A 72 -8.71 -19.38 -3.98
C LYS A 72 -9.89 -19.97 -3.19
N GLU A 73 -9.65 -20.94 -2.31
CA GLU A 73 -10.71 -21.50 -1.46
C GLU A 73 -11.27 -20.47 -0.47
N ASP A 74 -10.41 -19.59 0.07
CA ASP A 74 -10.82 -18.55 1.01
C ASP A 74 -9.93 -17.28 0.90
N PRO A 75 -10.06 -16.51 -0.19
CA PRO A 75 -9.21 -15.35 -0.43
C PRO A 75 -9.49 -14.23 0.58
N ALA A 76 -10.74 -14.09 1.03
CA ALA A 76 -11.15 -13.10 2.01
C ALA A 76 -10.46 -13.29 3.37
N LYS A 77 -10.27 -14.54 3.82
CA LYS A 77 -9.48 -14.85 5.03
C LYS A 77 -8.04 -14.37 4.91
N TYR A 78 -7.38 -14.64 3.78
CA TYR A 78 -5.99 -14.25 3.58
C TYR A 78 -5.82 -12.74 3.43
N ILE A 79 -6.78 -12.04 2.81
CA ILE A 79 -6.80 -10.57 2.77
C ILE A 79 -6.84 -10.01 4.20
N LYS A 80 -7.77 -10.47 5.02
CA LYS A 80 -7.88 -10.00 6.42
C LYS A 80 -6.63 -10.31 7.23
N GLN A 81 -6.02 -11.48 7.02
CA GLN A 81 -4.77 -11.85 7.68
C GLN A 81 -3.62 -10.93 7.28
N LEU A 82 -3.50 -10.60 5.99
CA LEU A 82 -2.47 -9.69 5.47
C LEU A 82 -2.68 -8.25 5.96
N GLU A 83 -3.91 -7.75 5.91
CA GLU A 83 -4.28 -6.43 6.44
C GLU A 83 -4.05 -6.33 7.95
N SER A 84 -4.37 -7.38 8.71
CA SER A 84 -4.08 -7.44 10.14
C SER A 84 -2.59 -7.46 10.46
N LYS A 85 -1.74 -7.91 9.52
CA LYS A 85 -0.28 -7.85 9.62
C LYS A 85 0.27 -6.50 9.11
N GLY A 86 -0.59 -5.56 8.72
CA GLY A 86 -0.20 -4.27 8.16
C GLY A 86 0.26 -4.33 6.70
N VAL A 87 0.12 -5.48 6.03
CA VAL A 87 0.51 -5.64 4.63
C VAL A 87 -0.48 -4.93 3.73
N ILE A 88 0.03 -4.07 2.84
CA ILE A 88 -0.80 -3.40 1.84
C ILE A 88 -0.80 -4.26 0.57
N LEU A 89 -2.00 -4.73 0.21
CA LEU A 89 -2.22 -5.49 -1.02
C LEU A 89 -2.21 -4.56 -2.21
N GLU A 90 -1.61 -5.03 -3.30
CA GLU A 90 -1.59 -4.29 -4.55
C GLU A 90 -2.99 -4.24 -5.16
N LYS A 91 -3.36 -3.09 -5.73
CA LYS A 91 -4.61 -2.96 -6.46
C LYS A 91 -4.45 -3.64 -7.81
N VAL A 92 -5.45 -4.40 -8.23
CA VAL A 92 -5.46 -5.01 -9.57
C VAL A 92 -5.39 -3.88 -10.61
N PRO A 93 -4.40 -3.88 -11.54
CA PRO A 93 -4.31 -2.86 -12.56
C PRO A 93 -5.53 -2.92 -13.50
N ASP A 94 -6.18 -1.76 -13.67
CA ASP A 94 -7.40 -1.60 -14.45
C ASP A 94 -7.11 -1.74 -15.97
N ALA A 95 -6.98 -2.97 -16.45
CA ALA A 95 -6.92 -3.33 -17.87
C ALA A 95 -7.71 -4.63 -18.12
N ASN A 96 -9.03 -4.48 -18.33
CA ASN A 96 -10.00 -5.52 -18.72
C ASN A 96 -10.44 -6.53 -17.64
N ALA A 97 -11.36 -6.08 -16.79
CA ALA A 97 -12.13 -6.89 -15.84
C ALA A 97 -13.17 -7.86 -16.48
N LYS A 98 -12.83 -8.58 -17.55
CA LYS A 98 -13.78 -9.52 -18.18
C LYS A 98 -13.43 -11.02 -18.17
N ASP A 99 -12.22 -11.43 -17.79
CA ASP A 99 -11.85 -12.86 -17.84
C ASP A 99 -11.18 -13.43 -16.57
N GLN A 100 -11.45 -12.90 -15.38
CA GLN A 100 -10.73 -13.30 -14.16
C GLN A 100 -11.64 -13.67 -13.00
N ALA A 101 -12.45 -14.71 -13.22
CA ALA A 101 -12.68 -15.72 -12.19
C ALA A 101 -12.01 -17.00 -12.70
N ALA A 102 -10.96 -17.44 -12.01
CA ALA A 102 -10.23 -18.68 -12.25
C ALA A 102 -9.47 -18.82 -13.58
N ALA A 103 -8.29 -18.20 -13.65
CA ALA A 103 -7.17 -18.82 -14.36
C ALA A 103 -5.86 -18.48 -13.61
N PRO A 104 -4.99 -19.48 -13.33
CA PRO A 104 -3.61 -19.16 -13.01
C PRO A 104 -3.02 -18.55 -14.28
N THR A 105 -2.83 -17.23 -14.32
CA THR A 105 -1.88 -16.65 -15.27
C THR A 105 -0.50 -17.06 -14.78
N VAL A 106 -0.13 -18.30 -15.08
CA VAL A 106 1.25 -18.61 -15.42
C VAL A 106 1.62 -17.60 -16.48
N SER A 107 2.39 -16.58 -16.09
CA SER A 107 3.23 -15.84 -17.02
C SER A 107 4.02 -16.91 -17.77
N ALA A 108 3.51 -17.32 -18.93
CA ALA A 108 4.19 -18.21 -19.83
C ALA A 108 5.46 -17.47 -20.24
N GLN A 109 6.54 -17.70 -19.51
CA GLN A 109 7.88 -17.43 -19.99
C GLN A 109 8.02 -18.26 -21.25
N ASP A 110 8.01 -17.56 -22.37
CA ASP A 110 8.10 -18.10 -23.69
C ASP A 110 9.48 -18.74 -23.85
N ASN A 111 9.49 -20.05 -23.77
CA ASN A 111 10.56 -20.88 -24.29
C ASN A 111 10.52 -20.83 -25.83
N SER A 112 10.89 -19.68 -26.39
CA SER A 112 11.02 -19.42 -27.83
C SER A 112 12.48 -19.14 -28.19
N ALA A 113 13.27 -20.21 -28.39
CA ALA A 113 14.37 -20.22 -29.38
C ALA A 113 14.94 -21.64 -29.57
N ALA A 114 14.08 -22.59 -29.95
CA ALA A 114 14.51 -23.65 -30.86
C ALA A 114 14.25 -23.15 -32.29
N HIS A 115 15.24 -22.52 -32.93
CA HIS A 115 15.33 -22.39 -34.39
C HIS A 115 16.80 -22.22 -34.81
N GLN A 116 17.34 -23.32 -35.36
CA GLN A 116 18.24 -23.42 -36.52
C GLN A 116 19.48 -22.51 -36.60
N HIS A 117 20.67 -23.13 -36.58
CA HIS A 117 21.63 -23.12 -37.69
C HIS A 117 22.59 -24.31 -37.57
#